data_AF-D3D2M9-F1
#
_entry.id   AF-D3D2M9-F1
#
_cell.length_a   1.000
_cell.length_b   1.000
_cell.length_c   1.000
_cell.angle_alpha   90.00
_cell.angle_beta   90.00
_cell.angle_gamma   90.00
#
_symmetry.space_group_name_H-M   'P 1'
#
loop_
_entity.id
_entity.type
_entity.pdbx_description
1 polymer ?
#
loop_
_entity_poly.entity_id
_entity_poly.type
_entity_poly.pdbx_seq_one_letter_code
_entity_poly.pdbx_strand_id
1 'polypeptide(L)'
;MTSLPPDDPPPWRTPDPSTQPRILLREGKNRDLQVIVRPGADAKLLAALLSDFPPGTSFVECFGDVDIMLLFRPPDPEGVNAVPTRTPS
;
A
#
# COMPACT_ATOMS: atom_id res chain seq x y z
N MET A 1 -22.42 29.70 18.51
CA MET A 1 -21.72 29.77 17.21
C MET A 1 -20.24 29.76 17.50
N THR A 2 -19.58 28.61 17.41
CA THR A 2 -18.13 28.50 17.66
C THR A 2 -17.41 28.76 16.35
N SER A 3 -16.75 29.91 16.25
CA SER A 3 -15.86 30.22 15.13
C SER A 3 -14.62 29.35 15.25
N LEU A 4 -14.35 28.52 14.26
CA LEU A 4 -13.04 27.89 14.09
C LEU A 4 -12.01 29.01 13.83
N PRO A 5 -10.77 28.91 14.36
CA PRO A 5 -9.71 29.85 14.03
C PRO A 5 -9.46 29.83 12.51
N PRO A 6 -9.19 30.99 11.88
CA PRO A 6 -9.15 31.14 10.42
C PRO A 6 -8.01 30.39 9.71
N ASP A 7 -7.15 29.69 10.45
CA ASP A 7 -5.93 29.06 9.92
C ASP A 7 -5.88 27.54 10.12
N ASP A 8 -6.86 26.93 10.81
CA ASP A 8 -6.91 25.47 10.91
C ASP A 8 -7.64 24.92 9.68
N PRO A 9 -6.94 24.27 8.72
CA PRO A 9 -7.62 23.70 7.58
C PRO A 9 -8.64 22.68 8.10
N PRO A 10 -9.89 22.70 7.59
CA PRO A 10 -10.90 21.76 8.04
C PRO A 10 -10.37 20.33 8.01
N PRO A 11 -10.77 19.45 8.94
CA PRO A 11 -10.22 18.08 9.02
C PRO A 11 -10.49 17.24 7.76
N TRP A 12 -11.37 17.70 6.88
CA TRP A 12 -11.67 17.11 5.58
C TRP A 12 -10.84 17.69 4.42
N ARG A 13 -10.02 18.72 4.64
CA ARG A 13 -9.11 19.24 3.62
C ARG A 13 -7.94 18.27 3.45
N THR A 14 -7.64 17.92 2.21
CA THR A 14 -6.47 17.13 1.86
C THR A 14 -5.21 17.80 2.42
N PRO A 15 -4.38 17.10 3.22
CA PRO A 15 -3.13 17.66 3.73
C PRO A 15 -2.24 18.15 2.57
N ASP A 16 -1.47 19.21 2.83
CA ASP A 16 -0.66 19.89 1.83
C ASP A 16 0.27 18.88 1.12
N PRO A 17 0.25 18.78 -0.23
CA PRO A 17 1.10 17.86 -0.99
C PRO A 17 2.58 17.97 -0.69
N SER A 18 3.01 19.14 -0.23
CA SER A 18 4.41 19.53 -0.05
C SER A 18 4.96 19.11 1.32
N THR A 19 4.12 18.62 2.24
CA THR A 19 4.55 18.32 3.63
C THR A 19 4.62 16.84 3.96
N GLN A 20 3.97 15.93 3.21
CA GLN A 20 4.02 14.50 3.52
C GLN A 20 3.96 13.60 2.26
N PRO A 21 4.59 12.41 2.28
CA PRO A 21 4.49 11.45 1.18
C PRO A 21 3.03 11.02 0.99
N ARG A 22 2.57 10.98 -0.27
CA ARG A 22 1.23 10.49 -0.62
C ARG A 22 1.15 8.98 -0.79
N ILE A 23 2.31 8.32 -0.88
CA ILE A 23 2.44 6.87 -0.90
C ILE A 23 3.45 6.50 0.20
N LEU A 24 3.09 5.56 1.07
CA LEU A 24 3.95 5.04 2.13
C LEU A 24 4.04 3.53 2.00
N LEU A 25 5.25 2.98 2.12
CA LEU A 25 5.48 1.55 2.26
C LEU A 25 5.87 1.24 3.70
N ARG A 26 5.21 0.24 4.30
CA ARG A 26 5.54 -0.28 5.63
C ARG A 26 5.63 -1.79 5.58
N GLU A 27 6.61 -2.35 6.28
CA GLU A 27 6.68 -3.79 6.53
C GLU A 27 5.92 -4.13 7.82
N GLY A 28 4.97 -5.06 7.72
CA GLY A 28 4.19 -5.58 8.82
C GLY A 28 4.92 -6.70 9.59
N LYS A 29 4.32 -7.15 10.70
CA LYS A 29 4.93 -8.15 11.60
C LYS A 29 5.23 -9.51 10.95
N ASN A 30 4.52 -9.87 9.88
CA ASN A 30 4.64 -11.15 9.18
C ASN A 30 5.32 -11.01 7.80
N ARG A 31 6.17 -9.98 7.61
CA ARG A 31 6.71 -9.57 6.31
C ARG A 31 5.65 -9.14 5.29
N ASP A 32 4.38 -9.02 5.69
CA ASP A 32 3.37 -8.45 4.81
C ASP A 32 3.75 -7.00 4.47
N LEU A 33 3.63 -6.63 3.20
CA LEU A 33 3.91 -5.28 2.71
C LEU A 33 2.63 -4.47 2.72
N GLN A 34 2.64 -3.34 3.42
CA GLN A 34 1.51 -2.41 3.51
C GLN A 34 1.83 -1.17 2.70
N VAL A 35 1.02 -0.92 1.66
CA VAL A 35 1.10 0.31 0.87
C VAL A 35 -0.08 1.20 1.25
N ILE A 36 0.22 2.35 1.83
CA ILE A 36 -0.78 3.35 2.17
C ILE A 36 -0.78 4.41 1.05
N VAL A 37 -1.92 4.58 0.41
CA VAL A 37 -2.16 5.50 -0.71
C VAL A 37 -3.12 6.58 -0.23
N ARG A 38 -2.62 7.80 -0.14
CA ARG A 38 -3.41 8.97 0.27
C ARG A 38 -4.09 9.61 -0.94
N PRO A 39 -5.18 10.38 -0.74
CA PRO A 39 -5.82 11.11 -1.83
C PRO A 39 -4.82 11.94 -2.62
N GLY A 40 -4.92 11.94 -3.95
CA GLY A 40 -3.99 12.69 -4.83
C GLY A 40 -2.62 12.05 -5.02
N ALA A 41 -2.41 10.79 -4.61
CA ALA A 41 -1.20 10.04 -4.95
C ALA A 41 -1.04 9.86 -6.47
N ASP A 42 0.21 9.85 -6.94
CA ASP A 42 0.53 9.60 -8.35
C ASP A 42 0.48 8.10 -8.65
N ALA A 43 -0.41 7.71 -9.58
CA ALA A 43 -0.57 6.33 -10.00
C ALA A 43 0.69 5.73 -10.65
N LYS A 44 1.52 6.54 -11.32
CA LYS A 44 2.79 6.08 -11.90
C LYS A 44 3.80 5.76 -10.80
N LEU A 45 3.85 6.58 -9.76
CA LEU A 45 4.71 6.32 -8.60
C LEU A 45 4.26 5.06 -7.85
N LEU A 46 2.94 4.87 -7.71
CA LEU A 46 2.39 3.64 -7.16
C LEU A 46 2.78 2.42 -8.00
N ALA A 47 2.62 2.49 -9.32
CA ALA A 47 2.99 1.40 -10.22
C ALA A 47 4.49 1.08 -10.17
N ALA A 48 5.35 2.10 -10.08
CA ALA A 48 6.78 1.92 -9.91
C ALA A 48 7.10 1.21 -8.59
N LEU A 49 6.53 1.67 -7.46
CA LEU A 49 6.69 1.04 -6.16
C LEU A 49 6.26 -0.44 -6.18
N LEU A 50 5.11 -0.75 -6.78
CA LEU A 50 4.61 -2.12 -6.88
C LEU A 50 5.48 -3.00 -7.79
N SER A 51 6.17 -2.41 -8.76
CA SER A 51 7.10 -3.14 -9.64
C SER A 51 8.40 -3.53 -8.93
N ASP A 52 8.75 -2.83 -7.85
CA ASP A 52 9.91 -3.17 -7.02
C ASP A 52 9.64 -4.31 -6.02
N PHE A 53 8.41 -4.82 -5.97
CA PHE A 53 8.05 -5.90 -5.04
C PHE A 53 8.71 -7.23 -5.46
N PRO A 54 9.02 -8.11 -4.49
CA PRO A 54 9.56 -9.43 -4.80
C PRO A 54 8.64 -10.19 -5.78
N PRO A 55 9.21 -10.89 -6.78
CA PRO A 55 8.41 -11.71 -7.69
C PRO A 55 7.64 -12.76 -6.90
N GLY A 56 6.34 -12.95 -7.21
CA GLY A 56 5.45 -13.85 -6.47
C GLY A 56 4.71 -13.19 -5.29
N THR A 57 4.95 -11.90 -5.04
CA THR A 57 4.15 -11.13 -4.07
C THR A 57 2.70 -11.06 -4.54
N SER A 58 1.77 -11.41 -3.65
CA SER A 58 0.33 -11.47 -3.95
C SER A 58 -0.43 -10.39 -3.20
N PHE A 59 -1.38 -9.73 -3.86
CA PHE A 59 -2.34 -8.84 -3.20
C PHE A 59 -3.28 -9.65 -2.30
N VAL A 60 -3.50 -9.18 -1.08
CA VAL A 60 -4.32 -9.86 -0.07
C VAL A 60 -5.65 -9.13 0.11
N GLU A 61 -5.58 -7.85 0.46
CA GLU A 61 -6.76 -7.07 0.80
C GLU A 61 -6.53 -5.57 0.61
N CYS A 62 -7.64 -4.84 0.47
CA CYS A 62 -7.68 -3.39 0.39
C CYS A 62 -8.74 -2.89 1.36
N PHE A 63 -8.38 -1.92 2.20
CA PHE A 63 -9.31 -1.29 3.12
C PHE A 63 -8.89 0.15 3.43
N GLY A 64 -9.82 0.94 3.92
CA GLY A 64 -9.62 2.36 4.18
C GLY A 64 -10.73 3.20 3.56
N ASP A 65 -10.90 4.40 4.08
CA ASP A 65 -11.93 5.35 3.64
C ASP A 65 -11.28 6.55 2.96
N VAL A 66 -10.52 7.34 3.72
CA VAL A 66 -9.76 8.49 3.19
C VAL A 66 -8.40 8.05 2.64
N ASP A 67 -7.63 7.34 3.46
CA ASP A 67 -6.36 6.73 3.04
C ASP A 67 -6.63 5.26 2.73
N ILE A 68 -6.25 4.83 1.53
CA ILE A 68 -6.40 3.43 1.11
C ILE A 68 -5.16 2.65 1.55
N MET A 69 -5.35 1.56 2.26
CA MET A 69 -4.31 0.62 2.59
C MET A 69 -4.44 -0.63 1.72
N LEU A 70 -3.36 -0.97 1.02
CA LEU A 70 -3.21 -2.19 0.25
C LEU A 70 -2.26 -3.13 0.98
N LEU A 71 -2.74 -4.34 1.29
CA LEU A 71 -1.92 -5.37 1.91
C LEU A 71 -1.45 -6.36 0.85
N PHE A 72 -0.15 -6.65 0.86
CA PHE A 72 0.48 -7.63 0.01
C PHE A 72 1.24 -8.63 0.85
N ARG A 73 1.26 -9.88 0.41
CA ARG A 73 2.03 -10.96 1.01
C ARG A 73 3.17 -11.35 0.08
N PRO A 74 4.43 -11.17 0.49
CA PRO A 74 5.57 -11.69 -0.24
C PRO A 74 5.48 -13.22 -0.40
N PRO A 75 6.17 -13.81 -1.40
CA PRO A 75 6.24 -15.26 -1.50
C PRO A 75 6.86 -15.85 -0.24
N ASP A 76 6.39 -17.02 0.15
CA ASP A 76 7.03 -17.77 1.21
C ASP A 76 8.47 -18.11 0.77
N PRO A 77 9.49 -17.88 1.61
CA PRO A 77 10.88 -18.21 1.28
C PRO A 77 11.08 -19.70 0.94
N GLU A 78 10.18 -20.61 1.35
CA GLU A 78 10.26 -22.04 1.01
C GLU A 78 9.54 -22.41 -0.30
N GLY A 79 8.77 -21.49 -0.91
CA GLY A 79 7.82 -21.81 -1.98
C GLY A 79 8.36 -21.84 -3.41
N VAL A 80 9.61 -21.44 -3.67
CA VAL A 80 10.13 -21.32 -5.06
C VAL A 80 10.49 -22.66 -5.72
N ASN A 81 10.36 -23.79 -5.00
CA ASN A 81 10.76 -25.13 -5.48
C ASN A 81 9.63 -26.16 -5.60
N ALA A 82 8.36 -25.80 -5.42
CA ALA A 82 7.28 -26.74 -5.72
C ALA A 82 6.94 -26.69 -7.22
N VAL A 83 7.81 -27.25 -8.08
CA VAL A 83 7.39 -27.68 -9.42
C VAL A 83 6.43 -28.85 -9.21
N PRO A 84 5.14 -28.76 -9.59
CA PRO A 84 4.29 -29.94 -9.59
C PRO A 84 4.76 -30.84 -10.74
N THR A 85 5.58 -31.85 -10.43
CA THR A 85 5.83 -32.96 -11.35
C THR A 85 4.50 -33.68 -11.55
N ARG A 86 3.76 -33.32 -12.61
CA ARG A 86 2.69 -34.16 -13.14
C ARG A 86 3.36 -35.44 -13.67
N THR A 87 3.31 -36.51 -12.89
CA THR A 87 3.58 -37.86 -13.39
C THR A 87 2.38 -38.30 -14.22
N PRO A 88 2.50 -38.53 -15.55
CA PRO A 88 1.42 -39.17 -16.29
C PRO A 88 1.31 -40.63 -15.83
N SER A 89 0.08 -41.05 -15.51
CA SER A 89 -0.29 -42.47 -15.33
C SER A 89 -0.55 -43.13 -16.68
#